data_AF-A0AAF0ZVR2-F1
#
_entry.id   AF-A0AAF0ZVR2-F1
#
_cell.length_a   1.000
_cell.length_b   1.000
_cell.length_c   1.000
_cell.angle_alpha   90.00
_cell.angle_beta   90.00
_cell.angle_gamma   90.00
#
_symmetry.space_group_name_H-M   'P 1'
#
loop_
_entity.id
_entity.type
_entity.pdbx_description
1 polymer ?
#
loop_
_entity_poly.entity_id
_entity_poly.type
_entity_poly.pdbx_seq_one_letter_code
_entity_poly.pdbx_strand_id
1 'polypeptide(L)'
;MSKDGPFDGILGFSMAAILCAAIPGMQREGVALKKVPKIKFVILISGAKFGGPSFGVPKLAVNAFSSPINCPSLHFLGEKDYQKKDGEVLLECFVDPQVIHHPKGHVIPELGQ
;
A
#
# COMPACT_ATOMS: atom_id res chain seq x y z
N MET A 1 -1.06 10.08 -14.63
CA MET A 1 0.21 9.30 -14.71
C MET A 1 0.92 9.39 -16.05
N SER A 2 0.24 9.49 -17.20
CA SER A 2 0.94 9.58 -18.51
C SER A 2 1.27 11.01 -18.95
N LYS A 3 0.54 12.03 -18.45
CA LYS A 3 0.80 13.44 -18.78
C LYS A 3 1.93 14.04 -17.95
N ASP A 4 1.92 13.77 -16.65
CA ASP A 4 2.84 14.37 -15.67
C ASP A 4 3.82 13.34 -15.07
N GLY A 5 3.86 12.13 -15.62
CA GLY A 5 4.78 11.06 -15.21
C GLY A 5 5.85 10.76 -16.28
N PRO A 6 6.57 9.64 -16.16
CA PRO A 6 6.33 8.55 -15.21
C PRO A 6 6.68 8.92 -13.77
N PHE A 7 5.91 8.40 -12.82
CA PHE A 7 6.23 8.48 -11.40
C PHE A 7 6.98 7.23 -10.96
N ASP A 8 8.08 7.40 -10.24
CA ASP A 8 8.84 6.27 -9.69
C ASP A 8 8.13 5.61 -8.51
N GLY A 9 7.35 6.37 -7.75
CA GLY A 9 6.66 5.88 -6.57
C GLY A 9 5.30 6.52 -6.36
N ILE A 10 4.51 5.90 -5.48
CA ILE A 10 3.20 6.40 -5.07
C ILE A 10 3.07 6.39 -3.55
N LEU A 11 2.37 7.39 -3.01
CA LEU A 11 2.05 7.50 -1.61
C LEU A 11 0.54 7.49 -1.44
N GLY A 12 0.05 6.74 -0.45
CA GLY A 12 -1.35 6.74 -0.07
C GLY A 12 -1.53 6.82 1.44
N PHE A 13 -2.61 7.49 1.86
CA PHE A 13 -3.11 7.49 3.23
C PHE A 13 -4.49 6.84 3.29
N SER A 14 -4.74 6.02 4.33
CA SER A 14 -6.04 5.37 4.57
C SER A 14 -6.49 4.56 3.34
N MET A 15 -7.69 4.80 2.81
CA MET A 15 -8.20 4.13 1.61
C MET A 15 -7.28 4.29 0.38
N ALA A 16 -6.57 5.41 0.24
CA ALA A 16 -5.59 5.57 -0.84
C ALA A 16 -4.37 4.66 -0.65
N ALA A 17 -3.97 4.38 0.59
CA ALA A 17 -2.91 3.41 0.89
C ALA A 17 -3.33 1.99 0.48
N ILE A 18 -4.60 1.61 0.68
CA ILE A 18 -5.14 0.30 0.23
C ILE A 18 -5.00 0.15 -1.28
N LEU A 19 -5.39 1.19 -2.04
CA LEU A 19 -5.23 1.20 -3.50
C LEU A 19 -3.75 1.17 -3.90
N CYS A 20 -2.91 2.01 -3.29
CA CYS A 20 -1.48 2.05 -3.59
C CYS A 20 -0.79 0.72 -3.32
N ALA A 21 -1.17 0.02 -2.25
CA ALA A 21 -0.62 -1.27 -1.92
C ALA A 21 -0.96 -2.36 -2.96
N ALA A 22 -2.14 -2.28 -3.58
CA ALA A 22 -2.55 -3.24 -4.60
C ALA A 22 -1.93 -2.96 -5.98
N ILE A 23 -1.56 -1.71 -6.29
CA ILE A 23 -1.09 -1.30 -7.61
C ILE A 23 0.10 -2.13 -8.13
N PRO A 24 1.17 -2.40 -7.35
CA PRO A 24 2.29 -3.23 -7.84
C PRO A 24 1.84 -4.62 -8.29
N GLY A 25 0.97 -5.27 -7.50
CA GLY A 25 0.36 -6.53 -7.86
C GLY A 25 -0.52 -6.43 -9.10
N MET A 26 -1.37 -5.41 -9.18
CA MET A 26 -2.22 -5.17 -10.34
C MET A 26 -1.43 -4.83 -11.62
N GLN A 27 -0.25 -4.20 -11.51
CA GLN A 27 0.67 -4.02 -12.64
C GLN A 27 1.32 -5.33 -13.06
N ARG A 28 1.67 -6.22 -12.11
CA ARG A 28 2.15 -7.58 -12.41
C ARG A 28 1.10 -8.38 -13.18
N GLU A 29 -0.17 -8.31 -12.78
CA GLU A 29 -1.28 -8.98 -13.45
C GLU A 29 -1.71 -8.28 -14.77
N GLY A 30 -1.12 -7.12 -15.10
CA GLY A 30 -1.46 -6.39 -16.32
C GLY A 30 -2.88 -5.81 -16.31
N VAL A 31 -3.47 -5.54 -15.14
CA VAL A 31 -4.85 -5.02 -15.03
C VAL A 31 -4.93 -3.54 -14.66
N ALA A 32 -3.85 -2.96 -14.13
CA ALA A 32 -3.75 -1.53 -13.82
C ALA A 32 -2.52 -0.88 -14.46
N LEU A 33 -2.61 0.43 -14.74
CA LEU A 33 -1.49 1.27 -15.17
C LEU A 33 -0.65 0.70 -16.34
N LYS A 34 -1.32 0.05 -17.30
CA LYS A 34 -0.70 -0.68 -18.41
C LYS A 34 0.18 0.15 -19.37
N LYS A 35 0.03 1.47 -19.37
CA LYS A 35 0.69 2.39 -20.31
C LYS A 35 1.82 3.21 -19.68
N VAL A 36 2.23 2.85 -18.46
CA VAL A 36 3.34 3.50 -17.75
C VAL A 36 4.28 2.43 -17.18
N PRO A 37 5.55 2.77 -16.90
CA PRO A 37 6.48 1.85 -16.22
C PRO A 37 5.92 1.33 -14.89
N LYS A 38 6.46 0.21 -14.41
CA LYS A 38 6.16 -0.32 -13.08
C LYS A 38 6.54 0.70 -12.00
N ILE A 39 5.68 0.83 -11.00
CA ILE A 39 6.01 1.55 -9.77
C ILE A 39 7.22 0.88 -9.11
N LYS A 40 8.19 1.69 -8.72
CA LYS A 40 9.45 1.26 -8.11
C LYS A 40 9.41 1.26 -6.59
N PHE A 41 8.52 2.04 -5.96
CA PHE A 41 8.31 2.00 -4.52
C PHE A 41 6.92 2.52 -4.11
N VAL A 42 6.45 2.10 -2.93
CA VAL A 42 5.19 2.59 -2.33
C VAL A 42 5.42 3.12 -0.92
N ILE A 43 4.70 4.19 -0.56
CA ILE A 43 4.64 4.71 0.81
C ILE A 43 3.19 4.61 1.28
N LEU A 44 2.96 3.88 2.36
CA LEU A 44 1.65 3.44 2.79
C LEU A 44 1.41 3.89 4.23
N ILE A 45 0.49 4.83 4.42
CA ILE A 45 0.16 5.39 5.73
C ILE A 45 -1.23 4.89 6.13
N SER A 46 -1.33 4.19 7.25
CA SER A 46 -2.60 3.59 7.70
C SER A 46 -3.25 2.71 6.61
N GLY A 47 -2.44 1.84 5.99
CA GLY A 47 -2.87 0.95 4.91
C GLY A 47 -3.61 -0.30 5.38
N ALA A 48 -4.22 -0.99 4.43
CA ALA A 48 -4.82 -2.31 4.60
C ALA A 48 -4.76 -3.09 3.28
N LYS A 49 -5.05 -4.39 3.35
CA LYS A 49 -5.08 -5.30 2.19
C LYS A 49 -6.51 -5.45 1.67
N PHE A 50 -6.71 -5.38 0.35
CA PHE A 50 -7.95 -5.87 -0.26
C PHE A 50 -8.06 -7.39 -0.05
N GLY A 51 -9.21 -7.84 0.45
CA GLY A 51 -9.39 -9.23 0.91
C GLY A 51 -8.76 -9.51 2.27
N GLY A 52 -8.37 -8.47 3.01
CA GLY A 52 -7.96 -8.55 4.41
C GLY A 52 -9.14 -8.61 5.38
N PRO A 53 -8.89 -8.54 6.71
CA PRO A 53 -9.92 -8.64 7.74
C PRO A 53 -11.08 -7.65 7.58
N SER A 54 -10.77 -6.39 7.26
CA SER A 54 -11.76 -5.31 7.23
C SER A 54 -12.26 -4.94 5.82
N PHE A 55 -11.63 -5.44 4.75
CA PHE A 55 -11.90 -4.98 3.39
C PHE A 55 -12.13 -6.12 2.41
N GLY A 56 -13.24 -6.05 1.67
CA GLY A 56 -13.51 -6.95 0.55
C GLY A 56 -12.49 -6.83 -0.57
N VAL A 57 -12.59 -7.72 -1.56
CA VAL A 57 -11.68 -7.75 -2.72
C VAL A 57 -12.40 -7.29 -3.99
N PRO A 58 -12.01 -6.16 -4.60
CA PRO A 58 -12.49 -5.78 -5.92
C PRO A 58 -12.07 -6.82 -6.97
N LYS A 59 -12.94 -7.10 -7.95
CA LYS A 59 -12.64 -8.04 -9.05
C LYS A 59 -11.30 -7.75 -9.74
N LEU A 60 -10.98 -6.47 -9.91
CA LEU A 60 -9.74 -6.03 -10.56
C LEU A 60 -8.48 -6.31 -9.71
N ALA A 61 -8.63 -6.45 -8.38
CA ALA A 61 -7.53 -6.65 -7.44
C ALA A 61 -7.46 -8.08 -6.88
N VAL A 62 -8.26 -9.02 -7.41
CA VAL A 62 -8.37 -10.39 -6.88
C VAL A 62 -7.02 -11.11 -6.78
N ASN A 63 -6.11 -10.84 -7.71
CA ASN A 63 -4.77 -11.41 -7.75
C ASN A 63 -3.66 -10.42 -7.33
N ALA A 64 -4.02 -9.23 -6.82
CA ALA A 64 -3.01 -8.23 -6.46
C ALA A 64 -2.03 -8.76 -5.41
N PHE A 65 -2.52 -9.58 -4.47
CA PHE A 65 -1.75 -10.17 -3.38
C PHE A 65 -1.62 -11.71 -3.48
N SER A 66 -1.75 -12.28 -4.69
CA SER A 66 -1.63 -13.74 -4.92
C SER A 66 -0.21 -14.28 -4.72
N SER A 67 0.79 -13.40 -4.79
CA SER A 67 2.19 -13.66 -4.47
C SER A 67 2.80 -12.41 -3.82
N PRO A 68 3.85 -12.56 -2.98
CA PRO A 68 4.51 -11.45 -2.32
C PRO A 68 4.87 -10.33 -3.29
N ILE A 69 4.65 -9.09 -2.86
CA ILE A 69 4.94 -7.90 -3.64
C ILE A 69 6.43 -7.58 -3.50
N ASN A 70 7.17 -7.79 -4.59
CA ASN A 70 8.58 -7.43 -4.71
C ASN A 70 8.74 -5.96 -5.17
N CYS A 71 8.10 -5.05 -4.46
CA CYS A 71 8.20 -3.60 -4.66
C CYS A 71 8.58 -2.99 -3.30
N PRO A 72 9.72 -2.27 -3.20
CA PRO A 72 10.11 -1.58 -1.98
C PRO A 72 8.95 -0.80 -1.36
N SER A 73 8.73 -1.00 -0.07
CA SER A 73 7.58 -0.41 0.63
C SER A 73 7.99 0.17 1.97
N LEU A 74 7.48 1.37 2.26
CA LEU A 74 7.55 2.02 3.55
C LEU A 74 6.14 2.13 4.12
N HIS A 75 5.94 1.58 5.31
CA HIS A 75 4.65 1.56 6.00
C HIS A 75 4.70 2.40 7.26
N PHE A 76 3.67 3.22 7.48
CA PHE A 76 3.46 3.93 8.72
C PHE A 76 2.26 3.35 9.45
N LEU A 77 2.49 2.86 10.68
CA LEU A 77 1.47 2.29 11.54
C LEU A 77 1.31 3.13 12.81
N GLY A 78 0.10 3.65 13.03
CA GLY A 78 -0.23 4.35 14.25
C GLY A 78 -0.52 3.36 15.39
N GLU A 79 0.14 3.53 16.53
CA GLU A 79 -0.07 2.68 17.71
C GLU A 79 -1.51 2.75 18.26
N LYS A 80 -2.20 3.87 18.01
CA LYS A 80 -3.61 4.08 18.39
C LYS A 80 -4.54 4.01 17.19
N ASP A 81 -4.04 3.60 16.02
CA ASP A 81 -4.86 3.49 14.81
C ASP A 81 -5.79 2.27 14.95
N TYR A 82 -7.10 2.50 14.76
CA TYR A 82 -8.09 1.42 14.78
C TYR A 82 -7.82 0.40 13.67
N GLN A 83 -7.12 0.79 12.61
CA GLN A 83 -6.79 -0.04 11.45
C GLN A 83 -5.38 -0.67 11.55
N LYS A 84 -4.66 -0.51 12.67
CA LYS A 84 -3.29 -1.03 12.83
C LYS A 84 -3.17 -2.51 12.46
N LYS A 85 -4.12 -3.35 12.90
CA LYS A 85 -4.13 -4.80 12.62
C LYS A 85 -4.22 -5.13 11.13
N ASP A 86 -5.04 -4.41 10.37
CA ASP A 86 -5.09 -4.58 8.91
C ASP A 86 -3.78 -4.15 8.25
N GLY A 87 -3.12 -3.11 8.80
CA GLY A 87 -1.79 -2.68 8.40
C GLY A 87 -0.72 -3.75 8.67
N GLU A 88 -0.77 -4.42 9.82
CA GLU A 88 0.12 -5.55 10.16
C GLU A 88 -0.07 -6.72 9.18
N VAL A 89 -1.32 -7.08 8.85
CA VAL A 89 -1.61 -8.09 7.82
C VAL A 89 -1.10 -7.68 6.43
N LEU A 90 -1.13 -6.38 6.13
CA LEU A 90 -0.60 -5.87 4.87
C LEU A 90 0.92 -6.06 4.77
N LEU A 91 1.67 -5.98 5.88
CA LEU A 91 3.12 -6.17 5.88
C LEU A 91 3.51 -7.54 5.32
N GLU A 92 2.75 -8.59 5.65
CA GLU A 92 2.99 -9.96 5.18
C GLU A 92 2.88 -10.10 3.65
N CYS A 93 2.26 -9.13 2.98
CA CYS A 93 2.10 -9.13 1.53
C CYS A 93 3.32 -8.57 0.79
N PHE A 94 4.27 -7.94 1.48
CA PHE A 94 5.45 -7.31 0.87
C PHE A 94 6.73 -8.07 1.23
N VAL A 95 7.68 -8.08 0.31
CA VAL A 95 9.04 -8.56 0.60
C VAL A 95 9.80 -7.45 1.34
N ASP A 96 10.41 -7.80 2.47
CA ASP A 96 11.24 -6.92 3.31
C ASP A 96 10.67 -5.49 3.52
N PRO A 97 9.42 -5.34 4.00
CA PRO A 97 8.82 -4.03 4.20
C PRO A 97 9.55 -3.22 5.27
N GLN A 98 9.75 -1.93 5.02
CA GLN A 98 10.19 -0.99 6.05
C GLN A 98 8.99 -0.46 6.82
N VAL A 99 9.09 -0.38 8.14
CA VAL A 99 7.96 -0.01 9.00
C VAL A 99 8.39 1.08 9.98
N ILE A 100 7.58 2.12 10.08
CA ILE A 100 7.70 3.19 11.07
C ILE A 100 6.43 3.20 11.92
N HIS A 101 6.61 3.06 13.23
CA HIS A 101 5.53 3.18 14.20
C HIS A 101 5.47 4.61 14.73
N HIS A 102 4.25 5.13 14.93
CA HIS A 102 4.04 6.46 15.53
C HIS A 102 2.95 6.42 16.61
N PRO A 103 2.97 7.30 17.62
CA PRO A 103 2.09 7.19 18.80
C PRO A 103 0.64 7.65 18.55
N LYS A 104 0.35 8.15 17.35
CA LYS A 104 -0.95 8.74 16.98
C LYS A 104 -1.92 7.66 16.46
N GLY A 105 -3.16 8.09 16.22
CA GLY A 105 -4.22 7.25 15.63
C GLY A 105 -4.17 7.25 14.10
N HIS A 106 -5.35 7.23 13.48
CA HIS A 106 -5.54 7.21 12.03
C HIS A 106 -5.25 8.58 11.39
N VAL A 107 -3.97 8.94 11.26
CA VAL A 107 -3.52 10.25 10.77
C VAL A 107 -2.23 10.11 9.95
N ILE A 108 -1.92 11.13 9.15
CA ILE A 108 -0.58 11.28 8.57
C ILE A 108 0.37 11.74 9.69
N PRO A 109 1.48 11.03 9.95
CA PRO A 109 2.41 11.40 11.00
C PRO A 109 3.15 12.70 10.64
N GLU A 110 3.41 13.52 11.65
CA GLU A 110 4.22 14.72 11.53
C GLU A 110 5.69 14.36 11.78
N LEU A 111 6.62 15.03 11.10
CA LEU A 111 8.05 14.84 11.34
C LEU A 111 8.44 15.49 12.67
N GLY A 112 9.08 14.72 13.56
CA GLY A 112 9.69 15.23 14.80
C GLY A 112 8.84 15.13 16.06
N GLN A 113 7.77 14.32 16.07
CA GLN A 113 6.97 14.00 17.26
C GLN A 113 6.73 12.50 17.42
#